data_AF-A0A552L7V1-F1
#
_entry.id   AF-A0A552L7V1-F1
#
_cell.length_a   1.000
_cell.length_b   1.000
_cell.length_c   1.000
_cell.angle_alpha   90.00
_cell.angle_beta   90.00
_cell.angle_gamma   90.00
#
_symmetry.space_group_name_H-M   'P 1'
#
loop_
_entity.id
_entity.type
_entity.pdbx_description
1 polymer ?
#
loop_
_entity_poly.entity_id
_entity_poly.type
_entity_poly.pdbx_seq_one_letter_code
_entity_poly.pdbx_strand_id
1 'polypeptide(L)'
;MNINLQPLIETITFHDIDELGSRMRAFRWDMVHRPIEAGTFEGELFVAQVGGIQFARPIYNRGIRSQGDSPPGTITVGIPLSTPRVFKWHGYSLSSNSALLQKSSRGIDMLRSGNLPLALVTIDNDSLFSQAEQTDRLGVASLITDSTLAIQPEPTVLRRFRSHLRYIFELFWRQPQTILEPAMQSLIREDFISLVLDVLDSHQNDPPLRPSIRHPYIKRAEEILLDNLDRPLSILDLCQELHISERTLRYGFQECFGLGPATYLKIQRLNGVRRQLKASAGQGITVSAIALQWGFWHMGQFAKDYKKMFGECPSATLRDNS
;
A
#
# COMPACT_ATOMS: atom_id res chain seq x y z
N MET A 1 22.21 -2.87 5.87
CA MET A 1 22.43 -2.84 4.39
C MET A 1 21.67 -1.64 3.83
N ASN A 2 22.34 -0.49 3.75
CA ASN A 2 21.79 0.86 3.62
C ASN A 2 20.84 1.07 2.41
N ILE A 3 19.82 1.92 2.56
CA ILE A 3 19.01 2.48 1.45
C ILE A 3 19.70 3.61 0.68
N ASN A 4 21.03 3.71 0.80
CA ASN A 4 21.85 4.75 0.15
C ASN A 4 21.93 4.51 -1.36
N LEU A 5 20.83 4.80 -2.05
CA LEU A 5 20.82 5.11 -3.47
C LEU A 5 21.44 6.50 -3.66
N GLN A 6 21.94 6.79 -4.87
CA GLN A 6 22.42 8.13 -5.18
C GLN A 6 21.29 9.15 -5.03
N PRO A 7 21.62 10.40 -4.66
CA PRO A 7 20.63 11.45 -4.58
C PRO A 7 19.82 11.56 -5.87
N LEU A 8 18.50 11.53 -5.75
CA LEU A 8 17.59 11.49 -6.88
C LEU A 8 16.30 12.22 -6.54
N ILE A 9 15.71 12.88 -7.53
CA ILE A 9 14.36 13.44 -7.47
C ILE A 9 13.69 13.04 -8.77
N GLU A 10 12.63 12.24 -8.71
CA GLU A 10 11.97 11.69 -9.88
C GLU A 10 10.45 11.69 -9.70
N THR A 11 9.74 11.98 -10.79
CA THR A 11 8.28 11.78 -10.89
C THR A 11 8.02 10.76 -11.99
N ILE A 12 7.36 9.67 -11.61
CA ILE A 12 7.04 8.57 -12.52
C ILE A 12 5.54 8.54 -12.74
N THR A 13 5.09 8.68 -13.98
CA THR A 13 3.70 8.45 -14.36
C THR A 13 3.51 7.02 -14.83
N PHE A 14 2.34 6.44 -14.55
CA PHE A 14 1.97 5.09 -14.96
C PHE A 14 0.48 5.01 -15.30
N HIS A 15 0.16 4.12 -16.24
CA HIS A 15 -1.21 3.86 -16.71
C HIS A 15 -1.64 2.42 -16.47
N ASP A 16 -0.76 1.61 -15.88
CA ASP A 16 -1.08 0.28 -15.39
C ASP A 16 -0.64 0.12 -13.93
N ILE A 17 -1.42 -0.63 -13.17
CA ILE A 17 -1.12 -0.93 -11.77
C ILE A 17 0.09 -1.86 -11.63
N ASP A 18 0.36 -2.71 -12.62
CA ASP A 18 1.52 -3.61 -12.61
C ASP A 18 2.82 -2.82 -12.84
N GLU A 19 2.77 -1.70 -13.58
CA GLU A 19 3.90 -0.78 -13.73
C GLU A 19 4.31 -0.20 -12.37
N LEU A 20 3.35 0.19 -11.52
CA LEU A 20 3.65 0.75 -10.20
C LEU A 20 4.55 -0.17 -9.37
N GLY A 21 4.22 -1.46 -9.30
CA GLY A 21 5.03 -2.44 -8.54
C GLY A 21 6.44 -2.58 -9.11
N SER A 22 6.56 -2.64 -10.44
CA SER A 22 7.85 -2.70 -11.13
C SER A 22 8.72 -1.45 -10.87
N ARG A 23 8.10 -0.25 -10.93
CA ARG A 23 8.78 1.03 -10.67
C ARG A 23 9.24 1.14 -9.21
N MET A 24 8.44 0.64 -8.26
CA MET A 24 8.77 0.64 -6.84
C MET A 24 10.00 -0.23 -6.51
N ARG A 25 10.29 -1.28 -7.28
CA ARG A 25 11.50 -2.12 -7.10
C ARG A 25 12.80 -1.37 -7.34
N ALA A 26 12.82 -0.37 -8.23
CA ALA A 26 13.98 0.51 -8.41
C ALA A 26 14.36 1.25 -7.11
N PHE A 27 13.39 1.40 -6.20
CA PHE A 27 13.54 2.04 -4.90
C PHE A 27 13.60 1.04 -3.74
N ARG A 28 13.85 -0.25 -4.04
CA ARG A 28 13.93 -1.38 -3.10
C ARG A 28 12.63 -1.76 -2.40
N TRP A 29 11.49 -1.31 -2.91
CA TRP A 29 10.18 -1.78 -2.47
C TRP A 29 9.74 -2.95 -3.36
N ASP A 30 9.46 -4.10 -2.78
CA ASP A 30 8.89 -5.22 -3.53
C ASP A 30 7.40 -5.31 -3.23
N MET A 31 6.58 -4.71 -4.10
CA MET A 31 5.16 -4.56 -3.87
C MET A 31 4.34 -5.12 -5.02
N VAL A 32 3.25 -5.79 -4.67
CA VAL A 32 2.19 -6.22 -5.57
C VAL A 32 0.96 -5.38 -5.29
N HIS A 33 0.45 -4.76 -6.34
CA HIS A 33 -0.72 -3.90 -6.29
C HIS A 33 -1.87 -4.55 -7.04
N ARG A 34 -3.07 -4.53 -6.45
CA ARG A 34 -4.29 -5.07 -7.05
C ARG A 34 -5.40 -4.04 -7.01
N PRO A 35 -6.08 -3.76 -8.13
CA PRO A 35 -7.20 -2.84 -8.12
C PRO A 35 -8.37 -3.45 -7.36
N ILE A 36 -9.01 -2.63 -6.53
CA ILE A 36 -10.23 -2.97 -5.78
C ILE A 36 -11.44 -2.16 -6.26
N GLU A 37 -11.18 -1.11 -7.04
CA GLU A 37 -12.18 -0.28 -7.69
C GLU A 37 -12.08 -0.45 -9.21
N ALA A 38 -13.23 -0.34 -9.86
CA ALA A 38 -13.35 -0.48 -11.30
C ALA A 38 -12.95 0.81 -12.04
N GLY A 39 -12.37 0.65 -13.23
CA GLY A 39 -12.08 1.71 -14.19
C GLY A 39 -10.61 1.74 -14.63
N THR A 40 -10.27 2.67 -15.52
CA THR A 40 -8.88 2.88 -15.93
C THR A 40 -8.04 3.34 -14.74
N PHE A 41 -6.82 2.81 -14.65
CA PHE A 41 -5.86 3.12 -13.61
C PHE A 41 -4.82 4.11 -14.13
N GLU A 42 -4.61 5.18 -13.40
CA GLU A 42 -3.65 6.22 -13.74
C GLU A 42 -3.07 6.77 -12.45
N GLY A 43 -1.78 7.06 -12.45
CA GLY A 43 -1.15 7.65 -11.30
C GLY A 43 0.23 8.22 -11.54
N GLU A 44 0.71 8.82 -10.48
CA GLU A 44 2.00 9.46 -10.34
C GLU A 44 2.65 8.96 -9.04
N LEU A 45 3.90 8.55 -9.13
CA LEU A 45 4.75 8.28 -7.98
C LEU A 45 5.88 9.29 -8.02
N PHE A 46 5.84 10.24 -7.09
CA PHE A 46 7.02 11.03 -6.78
C PHE A 46 7.92 10.26 -5.80
N VAL A 47 9.22 10.21 -6.09
CA VAL A 47 10.24 9.69 -5.17
C VAL A 47 11.43 10.65 -5.13
N ALA A 48 11.94 10.92 -3.94
CA ALA A 48 13.22 11.59 -3.75
C ALA A 48 14.10 10.83 -2.77
N GLN A 49 15.37 10.64 -3.11
CA GLN A 49 16.40 10.12 -2.21
C GLN A 49 17.33 11.26 -1.86
N VAL A 50 17.33 11.73 -0.61
CA VAL A 50 18.10 12.89 -0.18
C VAL A 50 18.57 12.69 1.26
N GLY A 51 19.88 12.88 1.51
CA GLY A 51 20.43 12.76 2.85
C GLY A 51 20.29 11.36 3.47
N GLY A 52 20.20 10.30 2.66
CA GLY A 52 19.94 8.94 3.15
C GLY A 52 18.47 8.66 3.53
N ILE A 53 17.57 9.62 3.30
CA ILE A 53 16.12 9.48 3.48
C ILE A 53 15.47 9.30 2.13
N GLN A 54 14.50 8.39 2.05
CA GLN A 54 13.64 8.24 0.89
C GLN A 54 12.26 8.85 1.18
N PHE A 55 11.91 9.88 0.42
CA PHE A 55 10.59 10.49 0.39
C PHE A 55 9.79 9.89 -0.76
N ALA A 56 8.53 9.55 -0.53
CA ALA A 56 7.65 9.14 -1.62
C ALA A 56 6.25 9.74 -1.45
N ARG A 57 5.62 10.06 -2.57
CA ARG A 57 4.24 10.55 -2.62
C ARG A 57 3.49 9.90 -3.78
N PRO A 58 2.90 8.69 -3.57
CA PRO A 58 2.05 8.06 -4.56
C PRO A 58 0.66 8.73 -4.62
N ILE A 59 0.21 9.05 -5.83
CA ILE A 59 -1.10 9.62 -6.16
C ILE A 59 -1.66 8.82 -7.33
N TYR A 60 -2.93 8.39 -7.26
CA TYR A 60 -3.55 7.57 -8.31
C TYR A 60 -5.08 7.69 -8.19
N ASN A 61 -5.77 7.42 -9.29
CA ASN A 61 -7.20 7.74 -9.45
C ASN A 61 -8.17 6.66 -8.94
N ARG A 62 -7.70 5.45 -8.60
CA ARG A 62 -8.52 4.32 -8.16
C ARG A 62 -8.07 3.71 -6.84
N GLY A 63 -9.00 3.11 -6.13
CA GLY A 63 -8.68 2.29 -4.98
C GLY A 63 -7.86 1.05 -5.34
N ILE A 64 -6.84 0.76 -4.54
CA ILE A 64 -5.99 -0.42 -4.68
C ILE A 64 -5.74 -1.07 -3.33
N ARG A 65 -5.44 -2.37 -3.37
CA ARG A 65 -4.73 -3.06 -2.30
C ARG A 65 -3.27 -3.23 -2.68
N SER A 66 -2.38 -2.99 -1.74
CA SER A 66 -0.94 -3.12 -1.91
C SER A 66 -0.39 -4.05 -0.83
N GLN A 67 0.37 -5.05 -1.24
CA GLN A 67 1.01 -6.03 -0.35
C GLN A 67 2.44 -6.26 -0.79
N GLY A 68 3.32 -6.64 0.13
CA GLY A 68 4.73 -6.88 -0.18
C GLY A 68 5.63 -6.39 0.93
N ASP A 69 6.86 -6.00 0.62
CA ASP A 69 7.87 -5.68 1.62
C ASP A 69 8.47 -4.29 1.39
N SER A 70 8.73 -3.59 2.49
CA SER A 70 9.48 -2.33 2.47
C SER A 70 10.99 -2.60 2.39
N PRO A 71 11.81 -1.60 2.01
CA PRO A 71 13.26 -1.75 1.97
C PRO A 71 13.84 -2.39 3.25
N PRO A 72 14.74 -3.39 3.15
CA PRO A 72 15.32 -4.03 4.33
C PRO A 72 16.09 -3.05 5.23
N GLY A 73 15.96 -3.18 6.55
CA GLY A 73 16.70 -2.38 7.52
C GLY A 73 16.18 -0.95 7.67
N THR A 74 14.95 -0.66 7.25
CA THR A 74 14.35 0.66 7.40
C THR A 74 13.09 0.67 8.25
N ILE A 75 12.75 1.88 8.70
CA ILE A 75 11.41 2.27 9.13
C ILE A 75 10.82 3.26 8.12
N THR A 76 9.52 3.13 7.85
CA THR A 76 8.77 4.12 7.07
C THR A 76 7.64 4.68 7.92
N VAL A 77 7.57 6.01 8.01
CA VAL A 77 6.43 6.74 8.54
C VAL A 77 5.59 7.24 7.37
N GLY A 78 4.31 6.89 7.36
CA GLY A 78 3.37 7.39 6.37
C GLY A 78 2.32 8.32 6.97
N ILE A 79 2.17 9.50 6.37
CA ILE A 79 1.26 10.55 6.81
C ILE A 79 0.19 10.79 5.74
N PRO A 80 -1.09 10.52 6.02
CA PRO A 80 -2.18 10.93 5.14
C PRO A 80 -2.18 12.46 5.01
N LEU A 81 -2.26 12.97 3.78
CA LEU A 81 -2.30 14.42 3.53
C LEU A 81 -3.74 14.95 3.37
N SER A 82 -4.72 14.05 3.19
CA SER A 82 -6.14 14.36 3.22
C SER A 82 -6.89 13.29 4.02
N THR A 83 -8.18 13.54 4.30
CA THR A 83 -9.02 12.57 5.02
C THR A 83 -9.39 11.41 4.08
N PRO A 84 -8.97 10.17 4.39
CA PRO A 84 -9.34 9.02 3.58
C PRO A 84 -10.82 8.67 3.70
N ARG A 85 -11.45 8.22 2.60
CA ARG A 85 -12.76 7.55 2.67
C ARG A 85 -12.62 6.15 3.25
N VAL A 86 -11.73 5.34 2.66
CA VAL A 86 -11.30 4.05 3.18
C VAL A 86 -9.79 4.00 3.09
N PHE A 87 -9.13 3.91 4.26
CA PHE A 87 -7.71 3.62 4.35
C PHE A 87 -7.48 2.61 5.46
N LYS A 88 -7.12 1.39 5.06
CA LYS A 88 -6.76 0.31 5.97
C LYS A 88 -5.28 0.03 5.88
N TRP A 89 -4.66 -0.14 7.02
CA TRP A 89 -3.27 -0.55 7.17
C TRP A 89 -3.27 -1.74 8.10
N HIS A 90 -2.89 -2.94 7.66
CA HIS A 90 -2.99 -4.18 8.45
C HIS A 90 -4.36 -4.40 9.14
N GLY A 91 -5.44 -3.95 8.50
CA GLY A 91 -6.80 -4.01 9.06
C GLY A 91 -7.19 -2.84 9.97
N TYR A 92 -6.24 -1.98 10.35
CA TYR A 92 -6.49 -0.75 11.11
C TYR A 92 -7.08 0.33 10.20
N SER A 93 -8.19 0.94 10.61
CA SER A 93 -8.69 2.14 9.96
C SER A 93 -7.80 3.32 10.30
N LEU A 94 -7.22 3.95 9.28
CA LEU A 94 -6.44 5.18 9.46
C LEU A 94 -7.31 6.40 9.17
N SER A 95 -7.11 7.44 9.97
CA SER A 95 -7.72 8.75 9.78
C SER A 95 -6.65 9.78 9.38
N SER A 96 -7.06 11.00 9.07
CA SER A 96 -6.14 12.13 8.94
C SER A 96 -5.49 12.55 10.27
N ASN A 97 -5.71 11.86 11.38
CA ASN A 97 -4.95 12.08 12.63
C ASN A 97 -4.01 10.92 12.96
N SER A 98 -3.92 9.93 12.07
CA SER A 98 -3.07 8.75 12.26
C SER A 98 -1.77 8.88 11.48
N ALA A 99 -0.70 8.29 12.01
CA ALA A 99 0.52 7.98 11.27
C ALA A 99 0.63 6.45 11.16
N LEU A 100 0.92 5.95 9.95
CA LEU A 100 1.27 4.53 9.78
C LEU A 100 2.75 4.35 10.05
N LEU A 101 3.09 3.20 10.63
CA LEU A 101 4.46 2.76 10.82
C LEU A 101 4.64 1.44 10.10
N GLN A 102 5.62 1.41 9.20
CA GLN A 102 6.03 0.22 8.46
C GLN A 102 7.46 -0.12 8.83
N LYS A 103 7.67 -1.35 9.30
CA LYS A 103 9.00 -1.90 9.63
C LYS A 103 9.36 -2.94 8.59
N SER A 104 10.62 -2.94 8.16
CA SER A 104 11.13 -3.93 7.21
C SER A 104 11.03 -5.39 7.66
N SER A 105 10.90 -5.67 8.95
CA SER A 105 10.65 -7.02 9.50
C SER A 105 9.24 -7.56 9.20
N ARG A 106 8.34 -6.72 8.70
CA ARG A 106 6.92 -7.05 8.57
C ARG A 106 6.44 -6.73 7.15
N GLY A 107 5.82 -7.72 6.50
CA GLY A 107 5.15 -7.49 5.23
C GLY A 107 4.05 -6.44 5.37
N ILE A 108 3.76 -5.74 4.28
CA ILE A 108 2.78 -4.68 4.09
C ILE A 108 1.43 -5.28 3.72
N ASP A 109 0.35 -4.75 4.30
CA ASP A 109 -1.00 -4.94 3.77
C ASP A 109 -1.78 -3.63 3.89
N MET A 110 -1.99 -3.00 2.75
CA MET A 110 -2.57 -1.67 2.66
C MET A 110 -3.76 -1.68 1.71
N LEU A 111 -4.89 -1.16 2.15
CA LEU A 111 -6.06 -0.93 1.32
C LEU A 111 -6.38 0.55 1.30
N ARG A 112 -6.51 1.14 0.13
CA ARG A 112 -6.87 2.55 -0.03
C ARG A 112 -7.94 2.70 -1.10
N SER A 113 -8.96 3.51 -0.86
CA SER A 113 -10.01 3.85 -1.83
C SER A 113 -9.76 5.23 -2.46
N GLY A 114 -10.05 5.35 -3.76
CA GLY A 114 -9.92 6.62 -4.49
C GLY A 114 -8.53 7.25 -4.42
N ASN A 115 -8.48 8.55 -4.70
CA ASN A 115 -7.26 9.33 -4.62
C ASN A 115 -7.00 9.76 -3.16
N LEU A 116 -6.14 9.01 -2.47
CA LEU A 116 -5.63 9.35 -1.15
C LEU A 116 -4.15 9.73 -1.27
N PRO A 117 -3.81 11.03 -1.23
CA PRO A 117 -2.43 11.47 -1.15
C PRO A 117 -1.82 11.06 0.19
N LEU A 118 -0.82 10.20 0.11
CA LEU A 118 -0.02 9.70 1.23
C LEU A 118 1.42 10.17 1.03
N ALA A 119 2.02 10.74 2.07
CA ALA A 119 3.44 11.01 2.09
C ALA A 119 4.14 9.93 2.90
N LEU A 120 5.23 9.39 2.38
CA LEU A 120 6.06 8.38 3.02
C LEU A 120 7.46 8.95 3.25
N VAL A 121 7.98 8.77 4.46
CA VAL A 121 9.38 9.07 4.82
C VAL A 121 10.01 7.79 5.31
N THR A 122 11.01 7.30 4.60
CA THR A 122 11.70 6.04 4.90
C THR A 122 13.15 6.33 5.28
N ILE A 123 13.54 5.82 6.44
CA ILE A 123 14.83 6.10 7.08
C ILE A 123 15.49 4.77 7.44
N ASP A 124 16.79 4.70 7.23
CA ASP A 124 17.63 3.61 7.72
C ASP A 124 17.59 3.51 9.26
N ASN A 125 17.48 2.29 9.77
CA ASN A 125 17.39 2.03 11.20
C ASN A 125 18.65 2.51 11.94
N ASP A 126 19.84 2.30 11.38
CA ASP A 126 21.10 2.67 12.05
C ASP A 126 21.17 4.20 12.26
N SER A 127 20.76 4.96 11.25
CA SER A 127 20.69 6.44 11.28
C SER A 127 19.67 6.94 12.29
N LEU A 128 18.47 6.33 12.32
CA LEU A 128 17.42 6.68 13.28
C LEU A 128 17.87 6.41 14.72
N PHE A 129 18.43 5.22 14.98
CA PHE A 129 18.86 4.82 16.32
C PHE A 129 20.05 5.63 16.80
N SER A 130 21.03 5.90 15.94
CA SER A 130 22.16 6.76 16.28
C SER A 130 21.70 8.16 16.71
N GLN A 131 20.72 8.76 16.04
CA GLN A 131 20.20 10.07 16.43
C GLN A 131 19.32 10.01 17.68
N ALA A 132 18.56 8.92 17.88
CA ALA A 132 17.81 8.70 19.10
C ALA A 132 18.72 8.62 20.33
N GLU A 133 19.85 7.91 20.24
CA GLU A 133 20.85 7.84 21.31
C GLU A 133 21.47 9.21 21.62
N GLN A 134 21.84 9.98 20.59
CA GLN A 134 22.41 11.32 20.76
C GLN A 134 21.45 12.34 21.38
N THR A 135 20.14 12.09 21.27
CA THR A 135 19.09 12.98 21.78
C THR A 135 18.39 12.45 23.03
N ASP A 136 18.94 11.40 23.67
CA ASP A 136 18.41 10.74 24.88
C ASP A 136 16.97 10.20 24.72
N ARG A 137 16.63 9.72 23.51
CA ARG A 137 15.33 9.15 23.14
C ARG A 137 15.37 7.63 23.08
N LEU A 138 15.96 7.00 24.09
CA LEU A 138 16.19 5.55 24.14
C LEU A 138 14.87 4.72 24.10
N GLY A 139 13.74 5.33 24.45
CA GLY A 139 12.41 4.71 24.37
C GLY A 139 11.95 4.37 22.96
N VAL A 140 12.49 5.02 21.92
CA VAL A 140 12.08 4.83 20.52
C VAL A 140 12.27 3.38 20.06
N ALA A 141 13.36 2.72 20.47
CA ALA A 141 13.60 1.32 20.12
C ALA A 141 12.47 0.39 20.61
N SER A 142 11.89 0.68 21.79
CA SER A 142 10.76 -0.09 22.33
C SER A 142 9.44 0.16 21.60
N LEU A 143 9.31 1.31 20.91
CA LEU A 143 8.13 1.66 20.11
C LEU A 143 8.17 1.00 18.73
N ILE A 144 9.37 0.70 18.24
CA ILE A 144 9.63 -0.01 16.97
C ILE A 144 9.60 -1.54 17.23
N THR A 145 8.64 -2.02 18.03
CA THR A 145 8.34 -3.45 18.19
C THR A 145 7.39 -3.91 17.09
N ASP A 146 7.45 -5.17 16.66
CA ASP A 146 6.62 -5.70 15.55
C ASP A 146 5.11 -5.46 15.69
N SER A 147 4.60 -5.32 16.93
CA SER A 147 3.20 -5.03 17.23
C SER A 147 2.72 -3.62 16.85
N THR A 148 3.60 -2.62 16.80
CA THR A 148 3.19 -1.23 16.55
C THR A 148 3.05 -0.98 15.04
N LEU A 149 1.82 -0.79 14.58
CA LEU A 149 1.53 -0.65 13.14
C LEU A 149 0.99 0.72 12.77
N ALA A 150 0.31 1.37 13.69
CA ALA A 150 -0.21 2.71 13.50
C ALA A 150 -0.30 3.39 14.86
N ILE A 151 -0.09 4.70 14.87
CA ILE A 151 -0.15 5.53 16.06
C ILE A 151 -1.02 6.75 15.81
N GLN A 152 -1.45 7.38 16.88
CA GLN A 152 -2.07 8.71 16.86
C GLN A 152 -1.11 9.68 17.56
N PRO A 153 -0.23 10.35 16.81
CA PRO A 153 0.69 11.34 17.38
C PRO A 153 -0.10 12.52 17.96
N GLU A 154 0.53 13.29 18.84
CA GLU A 154 -0.05 14.56 19.26
C GLU A 154 -0.39 15.47 18.05
N PRO A 155 -1.55 16.16 18.06
CA PRO A 155 -1.97 16.97 16.92
C PRO A 155 -0.96 18.06 16.51
N THR A 156 -0.23 18.62 17.47
CA THR A 156 0.84 19.61 17.25
C THR A 156 2.02 19.00 16.48
N VAL A 157 2.48 17.82 16.89
CA VAL A 157 3.56 17.08 16.24
C VAL A 157 3.17 16.70 14.82
N LEU A 158 1.98 16.14 14.63
CA LEU A 158 1.50 15.74 13.31
C LEU A 158 1.34 16.95 12.36
N ARG A 159 0.85 18.09 12.86
CA ARG A 159 0.78 19.33 12.06
C ARG A 159 2.16 19.81 11.64
N ARG A 160 3.15 19.81 12.55
CA ARG A 160 4.52 20.22 12.23
C ARG A 160 5.13 19.29 11.18
N PHE A 161 4.99 17.98 11.32
CA PHE A 161 5.47 17.00 10.35
C PHE A 161 4.87 17.25 8.96
N ARG A 162 3.54 17.45 8.87
CA ARG A 162 2.85 17.79 7.62
C ARG A 162 3.36 19.07 6.98
N SER A 163 3.61 20.11 7.77
CA SER A 163 4.15 21.37 7.25
C SER A 163 5.53 21.18 6.64
N HIS A 164 6.41 20.42 7.30
CA HIS A 164 7.75 20.10 6.75
C HIS A 164 7.67 19.26 5.49
N LEU A 165 6.78 18.25 5.45
CA LEU A 165 6.52 17.50 4.22
C LEU A 165 6.07 18.41 3.07
N ARG A 166 5.13 19.32 3.31
CA ARG A 166 4.68 20.26 2.27
C ARG A 166 5.81 21.15 1.81
N TYR A 167 6.62 21.66 2.73
CA TYR A 167 7.75 22.52 2.40
C TYR A 167 8.81 21.78 1.58
N ILE A 168 9.23 20.58 2.01
CA ILE A 168 10.25 19.82 1.28
C ILE A 168 9.75 19.36 -0.10
N PHE A 169 8.49 18.95 -0.20
CA PHE A 169 7.89 18.65 -1.50
C PHE A 169 7.72 19.89 -2.38
N GLU A 170 7.62 21.11 -1.87
CA GLU A 170 7.70 22.29 -2.74
C GLU A 170 9.14 22.57 -3.18
N LEU A 171 10.11 22.40 -2.27
CA LEU A 171 11.52 22.61 -2.55
C LEU A 171 12.05 21.68 -3.64
N PHE A 172 11.72 20.38 -3.59
CA PHE A 172 12.17 19.40 -4.59
C PHE A 172 11.87 19.83 -6.04
N TRP A 173 10.80 20.61 -6.27
CA TRP A 173 10.40 21.10 -7.59
C TRP A 173 11.00 22.47 -7.91
N ARG A 174 11.12 23.34 -6.91
CA ARG A 174 11.58 24.73 -7.12
C ARG A 174 13.10 24.87 -7.15
N GLN A 175 13.81 24.08 -6.35
CA GLN A 175 15.25 24.22 -6.13
C GLN A 175 15.96 22.85 -6.02
N PRO A 176 15.82 21.96 -7.01
CA PRO A 176 16.40 20.61 -6.93
C PRO A 176 17.92 20.64 -6.74
N GLN A 177 18.64 21.57 -7.38
CA GLN A 177 20.10 21.64 -7.29
C GLN A 177 20.59 21.97 -5.87
N THR A 178 19.93 22.92 -5.21
CA THR A 178 20.27 23.32 -3.83
C THR A 178 20.06 22.18 -2.85
N ILE A 179 19.03 21.36 -3.05
CA ILE A 179 18.74 20.20 -2.19
C ILE A 179 19.81 19.13 -2.32
N LEU A 180 20.41 18.99 -3.50
CA LEU A 180 21.46 18.02 -3.75
C LEU A 180 22.81 18.47 -3.15
N GLU A 181 22.95 19.71 -2.67
CA GLU A 181 24.16 20.14 -1.97
C GLU A 181 24.36 19.40 -0.64
N PRO A 182 25.57 18.91 -0.32
CA PRO A 182 25.81 18.07 0.87
C PRO A 182 25.39 18.70 2.21
N ALA A 183 25.53 20.02 2.34
CA ALA A 183 25.11 20.75 3.53
C ALA A 183 23.58 20.72 3.69
N MET A 184 22.84 20.97 2.60
CA MET A 184 21.38 20.91 2.59
C MET A 184 20.88 19.50 2.87
N GLN A 185 21.50 18.48 2.26
CA GLN A 185 21.15 17.08 2.52
C GLN A 185 21.30 16.70 3.99
N SER A 186 22.33 17.22 4.67
CA SER A 186 22.58 16.92 6.09
C SER A 186 21.55 17.59 6.99
N LEU A 187 21.19 18.85 6.70
CA LEU A 187 20.12 19.56 7.41
C LEU A 187 18.75 18.86 7.23
N ILE A 188 18.42 18.47 6.00
CA ILE A 188 17.18 17.72 5.70
C ILE A 188 17.14 16.41 6.49
N ARG A 189 18.27 15.68 6.52
CA ARG A 189 18.38 14.42 7.25
C ARG A 189 18.13 14.62 8.74
N GLU A 190 18.83 15.55 9.38
CA GLU A 190 18.72 15.81 10.81
C GLU A 190 17.30 16.22 11.21
N ASP A 191 16.69 17.13 10.42
CA ASP A 191 15.34 17.63 10.65
C ASP A 191 14.28 16.52 10.50
N PHE A 192 14.33 15.73 9.43
CA PHE A 192 13.34 14.67 9.21
C PHE A 192 13.50 13.48 10.15
N ILE A 193 14.73 13.11 10.54
CA ILE A 193 14.93 12.11 11.59
C ILE A 193 14.33 12.62 12.91
N SER A 194 14.59 13.88 13.28
CA SER A 194 14.00 14.50 14.49
C SER A 194 12.47 14.49 14.46
N LEU A 195 11.86 14.85 13.32
CA LEU A 195 10.40 14.80 13.14
C LEU A 195 9.84 13.38 13.26
N VAL A 196 10.52 12.38 12.74
CA VAL A 196 10.12 10.97 12.89
C VAL A 196 10.22 10.54 14.35
N LEU A 197 11.30 10.88 15.05
CA LEU A 197 11.44 10.61 16.48
C LEU A 197 10.32 11.27 17.29
N ASP A 198 9.99 12.52 17.00
CA ASP A 198 8.89 13.24 17.66
C ASP A 198 7.53 12.56 17.41
N VAL A 199 7.28 12.06 16.20
CA VAL A 199 6.06 11.28 15.89
C VAL A 199 6.01 9.99 16.68
N LEU A 200 7.13 9.28 16.83
CA LEU A 200 7.22 8.05 17.61
C LEU A 200 7.01 8.34 19.11
N ASP A 201 7.68 9.34 19.65
CA ASP A 201 7.61 9.70 21.08
C ASP A 201 6.23 10.24 21.49
N SER A 202 5.57 10.99 20.61
CA SER A 202 4.27 11.63 20.90
C SER A 202 3.05 10.72 20.70
N HIS A 203 3.24 9.40 20.64
CA HIS A 203 2.11 8.49 20.62
C HIS A 203 1.33 8.65 21.94
N GLN A 204 0.08 9.10 21.86
CA GLN A 204 -0.76 9.19 23.05
C GLN A 204 -1.02 7.77 23.57
N ASN A 205 -1.12 7.62 24.90
CA ASN A 205 -1.61 6.41 25.59
C ASN A 205 -3.09 6.08 25.27
N ASP A 206 -3.61 6.56 24.15
CA ASP A 206 -4.87 6.11 23.60
C ASP A 206 -4.78 4.60 23.36
N PRO A 207 -5.86 3.84 23.56
CA PRO A 207 -5.84 2.41 23.31
C PRO A 207 -5.29 2.21 21.89
N PRO A 208 -4.28 1.33 21.71
CA PRO A 208 -3.69 1.10 20.39
C PRO A 208 -4.84 0.89 19.42
N LEU A 209 -4.75 1.50 18.23
CA LEU A 209 -5.67 1.16 17.14
C LEU A 209 -5.78 -0.37 17.16
N ARG A 210 -7.01 -0.90 17.19
CA ARG A 210 -7.26 -2.36 17.21
C ARG A 210 -7.83 -2.76 15.86
N PRO A 211 -7.38 -3.88 15.27
CA PRO A 211 -8.02 -4.35 14.07
C PRO A 211 -9.44 -4.79 14.43
N SER A 212 -10.36 -4.81 13.45
CA SER A 212 -11.68 -5.38 13.67
C SER A 212 -11.54 -6.80 14.22
N ILE A 213 -12.38 -7.19 15.19
CA ILE A 213 -12.47 -8.57 15.69
C ILE A 213 -12.75 -9.54 14.54
N ARG A 214 -13.34 -9.06 13.45
CA ARG A 214 -13.64 -9.84 12.25
C ARG A 214 -12.42 -10.02 11.34
N HIS A 215 -11.37 -9.21 11.48
CA HIS A 215 -10.21 -9.21 10.58
C HIS A 215 -9.51 -10.57 10.47
N PRO A 216 -9.25 -11.34 11.57
CA PRO A 216 -8.65 -12.67 11.45
C PRO A 216 -9.49 -13.64 10.62
N TYR A 217 -10.82 -13.62 10.82
CA TYR A 217 -11.74 -14.46 10.04
C TYR A 217 -11.72 -14.08 8.55
N ILE A 218 -11.64 -12.79 8.24
CA ILE A 218 -11.60 -12.31 6.85
C ILE A 218 -10.25 -12.57 6.18
N LYS A 219 -9.15 -12.46 6.92
CA LYS A 219 -7.84 -12.88 6.43
C LYS A 219 -7.84 -14.38 6.11
N ARG A 220 -8.37 -15.20 7.03
CA ARG A 220 -8.50 -16.65 6.79
C ARG A 220 -9.44 -16.95 5.62
N ALA A 221 -10.54 -16.21 5.51
CA ALA A 221 -11.45 -16.31 4.38
C ALA A 221 -10.72 -16.05 3.06
N GLU A 222 -9.90 -15.01 3.00
CA GLU A 222 -9.11 -14.70 1.82
C GLU A 222 -8.11 -15.81 1.47
N GLU A 223 -7.37 -16.33 2.45
CA GLU A 223 -6.43 -17.44 2.26
C GLU A 223 -7.12 -18.65 1.61
N ILE A 224 -8.25 -19.07 2.19
CA ILE A 224 -9.07 -20.17 1.65
C ILE A 224 -9.48 -19.90 0.19
N LEU A 225 -9.87 -18.66 -0.12
CA LEU A 225 -10.31 -18.28 -1.46
C LEU A 225 -9.16 -18.24 -2.48
N LEU A 226 -7.96 -17.88 -2.04
CA LEU A 226 -6.75 -17.88 -2.88
C LEU A 226 -6.17 -19.28 -3.08
N ASP A 227 -6.38 -20.20 -2.13
CA ASP A 227 -5.94 -21.59 -2.23
C ASP A 227 -6.88 -22.45 -3.09
N ASN A 228 -8.13 -22.03 -3.28
CA ASN A 228 -9.17 -22.78 -4.01
C ASN A 228 -9.60 -22.10 -5.32
N LEU A 229 -8.63 -21.69 -6.15
CA LEU A 229 -8.92 -21.03 -7.43
C LEU A 229 -9.60 -21.95 -8.44
N ASP A 230 -9.21 -23.23 -8.47
CA ASP A 230 -9.74 -24.25 -9.39
C ASP A 230 -11.10 -24.82 -8.95
N ARG A 231 -11.47 -24.59 -7.68
CA ARG A 231 -12.75 -25.00 -7.10
C ARG A 231 -13.44 -23.79 -6.50
N PRO A 232 -14.22 -23.03 -7.29
CA PRO A 232 -14.83 -21.79 -6.82
C PRO A 232 -15.79 -22.06 -5.65
N LEU A 233 -15.34 -21.76 -4.44
CA LEU A 233 -16.16 -21.89 -3.23
C LEU A 233 -17.33 -20.89 -3.27
N SER A 234 -18.50 -21.33 -2.81
CA SER A 234 -19.63 -20.47 -2.56
C SER A 234 -19.43 -19.70 -1.25
N ILE A 235 -20.22 -18.64 -1.05
CA ILE A 235 -20.26 -17.94 0.24
C ILE A 235 -20.66 -18.89 1.38
N LEU A 236 -21.54 -19.86 1.10
CA LEU A 236 -21.99 -20.84 2.09
C LEU A 236 -20.86 -21.78 2.51
N ASP A 237 -20.09 -22.29 1.55
CA ASP A 237 -18.93 -23.16 1.82
C ASP A 237 -17.91 -22.42 2.71
N LEU A 238 -17.64 -21.15 2.38
CA LEU A 238 -16.73 -20.31 3.14
C LEU A 238 -17.23 -20.05 4.58
N CYS A 239 -18.53 -19.85 4.75
CA CYS A 239 -19.13 -19.70 6.08
C CYS A 239 -19.00 -20.99 6.92
N GLN A 240 -19.20 -22.15 6.29
CA GLN A 240 -19.08 -23.46 6.94
C GLN A 240 -17.64 -23.72 7.38
N GLU A 241 -16.67 -23.47 6.49
CA GLU A 241 -15.24 -23.70 6.77
C GLU A 241 -14.70 -22.77 7.86
N LEU A 242 -15.19 -21.52 7.92
CA LEU A 242 -14.79 -20.54 8.93
C LEU A 242 -15.60 -20.63 10.23
N HIS A 243 -16.65 -21.46 10.26
CA HIS A 243 -17.61 -21.54 11.37
C HIS A 243 -18.23 -20.18 11.75
N ILE A 244 -18.59 -19.36 10.76
CA ILE A 244 -19.24 -18.05 10.96
C ILE A 244 -20.53 -17.91 10.16
N SER A 245 -21.42 -17.02 10.61
CA SER A 245 -22.62 -16.69 9.85
C SER A 245 -22.30 -15.87 8.59
N GLU A 246 -23.17 -15.96 7.57
CA GLU A 246 -23.08 -15.10 6.38
C GLU A 246 -23.12 -13.60 6.73
N ARG A 247 -23.90 -13.23 7.76
CA ARG A 247 -23.95 -11.86 8.28
C ARG A 247 -22.58 -11.41 8.81
N THR A 248 -21.90 -12.27 9.56
CA THR A 248 -20.55 -12.01 10.08
C THR A 248 -19.54 -11.87 8.94
N LEU A 249 -19.59 -12.78 7.96
CA LEU A 249 -18.74 -12.72 6.78
C LEU A 249 -18.96 -11.41 6.01
N ARG A 250 -20.22 -11.08 5.69
CA ARG A 250 -20.57 -9.86 4.96
C ARG A 250 -20.10 -8.59 5.67
N TYR A 251 -20.32 -8.49 6.98
CA TYR A 251 -19.84 -7.33 7.74
C TYR A 251 -18.32 -7.29 7.82
N GLY A 252 -17.66 -8.43 7.98
CA GLY A 252 -16.20 -8.46 7.99
C GLY A 252 -15.62 -7.99 6.65
N PHE A 253 -16.13 -8.46 5.51
CA PHE A 253 -15.71 -7.99 4.19
C PHE A 253 -16.00 -6.49 4.00
N GLN A 254 -17.17 -6.00 4.42
CA GLN A 254 -17.49 -4.58 4.34
C GLN A 254 -16.56 -3.72 5.21
N GLU A 255 -16.21 -4.19 6.40
CA GLU A 255 -15.30 -3.49 7.31
C GLU A 255 -13.84 -3.51 6.84
N CYS A 256 -13.38 -4.63 6.30
CA CYS A 256 -11.99 -4.82 5.88
C CYS A 256 -11.73 -4.22 4.50
N PHE A 257 -12.69 -4.35 3.57
CA PHE A 257 -12.50 -4.01 2.16
C PHE A 257 -13.46 -2.95 1.62
N GLY A 258 -14.50 -2.58 2.37
CA GLY A 258 -15.57 -1.71 1.86
C GLY A 258 -16.49 -2.39 0.84
N LEU A 259 -16.36 -3.70 0.66
CA LEU A 259 -17.02 -4.50 -0.37
C LEU A 259 -17.74 -5.70 0.26
N GLY A 260 -18.78 -6.19 -0.40
CA GLY A 260 -19.39 -7.48 -0.05
C GLY A 260 -18.54 -8.67 -0.51
N PRO A 261 -18.68 -9.87 0.11
CA PRO A 261 -17.87 -11.05 -0.18
C PRO A 261 -17.89 -11.47 -1.66
N ALA A 262 -19.08 -11.53 -2.28
CA ALA A 262 -19.23 -11.91 -3.69
C ALA A 262 -18.53 -10.92 -4.65
N THR A 263 -18.66 -9.62 -4.38
CA THR A 263 -18.02 -8.56 -5.18
C THR A 263 -16.51 -8.65 -5.08
N TYR A 264 -15.99 -8.79 -3.85
CA TYR A 264 -14.57 -8.95 -3.60
C TYR A 264 -14.01 -10.18 -4.31
N LEU A 265 -14.68 -11.32 -4.19
CA LEU A 265 -14.32 -12.57 -4.85
C LEU A 265 -14.23 -12.43 -6.37
N LYS A 266 -15.23 -11.79 -6.96
CA LYS A 266 -15.24 -11.53 -8.39
C LYS A 266 -14.05 -10.66 -8.81
N ILE A 267 -13.73 -9.62 -8.04
CA ILE A 267 -12.55 -8.76 -8.29
C ILE A 267 -11.26 -9.58 -8.24
N GLN A 268 -11.09 -10.44 -7.24
CA GLN A 268 -9.91 -11.31 -7.13
C GLN A 268 -9.77 -12.26 -8.33
N ARG A 269 -10.88 -12.87 -8.77
CA ARG A 269 -10.89 -13.73 -9.97
C ARG A 269 -10.58 -12.94 -11.25
N LEU A 270 -11.13 -11.74 -11.41
CA LEU A 270 -10.80 -10.86 -12.54
C LEU A 270 -9.32 -10.47 -12.56
N ASN A 271 -8.74 -10.14 -11.40
CA ASN A 271 -7.32 -9.86 -11.24
C ASN A 271 -6.45 -11.09 -11.58
N GLY A 272 -6.90 -12.27 -11.18
CA GLY A 272 -6.30 -13.55 -11.56
C GLY A 272 -6.26 -13.77 -13.07
N VAL A 273 -7.42 -13.63 -13.72
CA VAL A 273 -7.55 -13.72 -15.18
C VAL A 273 -6.62 -12.72 -15.87
N ARG A 274 -6.60 -11.46 -15.45
CA ARG A 274 -5.72 -10.43 -16.06
C ARG A 274 -4.25 -10.82 -16.00
N ARG A 275 -3.77 -11.26 -14.83
CA ARG A 275 -2.38 -11.74 -14.65
C ARG A 275 -2.07 -12.92 -15.57
N GLN A 276 -2.97 -13.90 -15.65
CA GLN A 276 -2.75 -15.07 -16.51
C GLN A 276 -2.80 -14.71 -17.99
N LEU A 277 -3.69 -13.79 -18.42
CA LEU A 277 -3.74 -13.30 -19.79
C LEU A 277 -2.41 -12.64 -20.20
N LYS A 278 -1.89 -11.73 -19.37
CA LYS A 278 -0.58 -11.09 -19.59
C LYS A 278 0.56 -12.12 -19.68
N ALA A 279 0.55 -13.12 -18.79
CA ALA A 279 1.57 -14.18 -18.79
C ALA A 279 1.44 -15.19 -19.94
N SER A 280 0.27 -15.28 -20.60
CA SER A 280 -0.03 -16.26 -21.66
C SER A 280 0.07 -15.67 -23.07
N ALA A 281 0.52 -14.42 -23.20
CA ALA A 281 0.68 -13.77 -24.50
C ALA A 281 1.55 -14.62 -25.44
N GLY A 282 1.06 -14.86 -26.66
CA GLY A 282 1.75 -15.67 -27.67
C GLY A 282 1.73 -17.19 -27.46
N GLN A 283 1.11 -17.71 -26.37
CA GLN A 283 1.11 -19.15 -26.05
C GLN A 283 -0.06 -19.93 -26.67
N GLY A 284 -0.90 -19.30 -27.49
CA GLY A 284 -2.05 -19.95 -28.15
C GLY A 284 -3.23 -20.29 -27.22
N ILE A 285 -3.17 -19.92 -25.93
CA ILE A 285 -4.27 -20.09 -24.98
C ILE A 285 -5.38 -19.07 -25.28
N THR A 286 -6.64 -19.47 -25.17
CA THR A 286 -7.78 -18.59 -25.44
C THR A 286 -8.24 -17.86 -24.17
N VAL A 287 -8.81 -16.67 -24.35
CA VAL A 287 -9.48 -15.91 -23.29
C VAL A 287 -10.54 -16.76 -22.57
N SER A 288 -11.32 -17.55 -23.32
CA SER A 288 -12.39 -18.38 -22.76
C SER A 288 -11.86 -19.51 -21.89
N ALA A 289 -10.75 -20.15 -22.29
CA ALA A 289 -10.11 -21.18 -21.48
C ALA A 289 -9.65 -20.63 -20.12
N ILE A 290 -8.97 -19.47 -20.13
CA ILE A 290 -8.54 -18.80 -18.89
C ILE A 290 -9.76 -18.39 -18.05
N ALA A 291 -10.77 -17.76 -18.65
CA ALA A 291 -11.96 -17.34 -17.91
C ALA A 291 -12.68 -18.52 -17.23
N LEU A 292 -12.80 -19.66 -17.92
CA LEU A 292 -13.39 -20.89 -17.35
C LEU A 292 -12.58 -21.44 -16.18
N GLN A 293 -11.24 -21.46 -16.28
CA GLN A 293 -10.36 -21.88 -15.18
C GLN A 293 -10.57 -21.05 -13.91
N TRP A 294 -10.78 -19.75 -14.05
CA TRP A 294 -11.09 -18.85 -12.94
C TRP A 294 -12.58 -18.86 -12.53
N GLY A 295 -13.38 -19.78 -13.04
CA GLY A 295 -14.76 -20.00 -12.65
C GLY A 295 -15.79 -19.06 -13.29
N PHE A 296 -15.47 -18.42 -14.42
CA PHE A 296 -16.43 -17.64 -15.20
C PHE A 296 -17.07 -18.51 -16.29
N TRP A 297 -18.38 -18.76 -16.18
CA TRP A 297 -19.13 -19.62 -17.12
C TRP A 297 -19.86 -18.82 -18.22
N HIS A 298 -20.23 -17.56 -17.92
CA HIS A 298 -20.97 -16.70 -18.84
C HIS A 298 -20.03 -15.69 -19.53
N MET A 299 -19.46 -16.07 -20.68
CA MET A 299 -18.43 -15.29 -21.38
C MET A 299 -18.84 -13.83 -21.67
N GLY A 300 -20.10 -13.60 -22.05
CA GLY A 300 -20.61 -12.25 -22.30
C GLY A 300 -20.64 -11.37 -21.05
N GLN A 301 -21.00 -11.93 -19.89
CA GLN A 301 -20.99 -11.20 -18.62
C GLN A 301 -19.57 -11.01 -18.11
N PHE A 302 -18.72 -12.03 -18.24
CA PHE A 302 -17.29 -11.95 -17.92
C PHE A 302 -16.61 -10.81 -18.67
N ALA A 303 -16.78 -10.73 -20.00
CA ALA A 303 -16.15 -9.69 -20.81
C ALA A 303 -16.62 -8.28 -20.39
N LYS A 304 -17.90 -8.12 -20.03
CA LYS A 304 -18.44 -6.85 -19.51
C LYS A 304 -17.85 -6.48 -18.16
N ASP A 305 -17.81 -7.43 -17.22
CA ASP A 305 -17.27 -7.21 -15.88
C ASP A 305 -15.76 -6.93 -15.93
N TYR A 306 -15.02 -7.63 -16.78
CA TYR A 306 -13.60 -7.40 -17.04
C TYR A 306 -13.35 -5.99 -17.60
N LYS A 307 -14.07 -5.61 -18.67
CA LYS A 307 -13.93 -4.28 -19.28
C LYS A 307 -14.31 -3.17 -18.31
N LYS A 308 -15.34 -3.39 -17.48
CA LYS A 308 -15.70 -2.46 -16.41
C LYS A 308 -14.56 -2.33 -15.39
N MET A 309 -13.95 -3.45 -14.99
CA MET A 309 -12.90 -3.47 -13.97
C MET A 309 -11.61 -2.78 -14.44
N PHE A 310 -11.14 -3.08 -15.65
CA PHE A 310 -9.81 -2.68 -16.11
C PHE A 310 -9.81 -1.60 -17.20
N GLY A 311 -10.98 -1.25 -17.75
CA GLY A 311 -11.08 -0.31 -18.87
C GLY A 311 -10.76 -0.91 -20.25
N GLU A 312 -10.27 -2.14 -20.30
CA GLU A 312 -9.82 -2.84 -21.51
C GLU A 312 -10.55 -4.18 -21.72
N CYS A 313 -10.59 -4.68 -22.95
CA CYS A 313 -11.17 -6.00 -23.23
C CYS A 313 -10.17 -7.13 -22.90
N PRO A 314 -10.62 -8.32 -22.44
CA PRO A 314 -9.71 -9.43 -22.16
C PRO A 314 -8.83 -9.85 -23.34
N SER A 315 -9.37 -9.74 -24.56
CA SER A 315 -8.64 -10.03 -25.80
C SER A 315 -7.56 -9.01 -26.12
N ALA A 316 -7.71 -7.76 -25.66
CA ALA A 316 -6.67 -6.75 -25.78
C ALA A 316 -5.51 -7.10 -24.83
N THR A 317 -5.81 -7.38 -23.55
CA THR A 317 -4.80 -7.79 -22.56
C THR A 317 -4.01 -9.04 -22.99
N LEU A 318 -4.64 -10.02 -23.65
CA LEU A 318 -3.95 -11.22 -24.14
C LEU A 318 -3.03 -10.95 -25.34
N ARG A 319 -3.33 -9.91 -26.13
CA ARG A 319 -2.55 -9.52 -27.31
C ARG A 319 -1.42 -8.56 -26.96
N ASP A 320 -1.61 -7.73 -25.94
CA ASP A 320 -0.63 -6.76 -25.51
C ASP A 320 0.55 -7.45 -24.83
N ASN A 321 1.74 -7.14 -25.34
CA ASN A 321 3.04 -7.59 -24.86
C ASN A 321 3.87 -6.34 -24.50
N SER A 322 3.24 -5.43 -23.75
CA SER A 322 3.81 -4.15 -23.30
C SER A 322 4.41 -4.30 -21.91
#